data_AF-T0ZN85-F1
#
_entry.id   AF-T0ZN85-F1
#
_cell.length_a   1.000
_cell.length_b   1.000
_cell.length_c   1.000
_cell.angle_alpha   90.00
_cell.angle_beta   90.00
_cell.angle_gamma   90.00
#
_symmetry.space_group_name_H-M   'P 1'
#
loop_
_entity.id
_entity.type
_entity.pdbx_description
1 polymer ?
#
loop_
_entity_poly.entity_id
_entity_poly.type
_entity_poly.pdbx_seq_one_letter_code
_entity_poly.pdbx_strand_id
1 'polypeptide(L)'
;MGLVFLVFGVLSIYLPISASKFFLIGAPGFALLAAEGLRRAIDYAGYPELRRTVSHLSDTRSQFSAFRKALKPRHVVILLVVVGLLLPNIWISIDAGIPGNTKTQLGEQVYNTLPPGLRPTSSSAAQNIFGAAGTELDTPNQYDSALYSWLGSQDHQLPFQDRPAFISWWDYGFQEMDQGQHPVVADNFQNGIDPGGQFLLAQNESIAIGVLTTALLFAEMTKTGGQTLPPALSATLERDGINVAELTHLLVDTSADFRTVVNNPGKYLPVNPSTMTLDNAMYFAVSYFLADSLPLSGVAQVYND
;
A
#
# COMPACT_ATOMS: atom_id res chain seq x y z
N MET A 1 -37.19 -0.11 9.52
CA MET A 1 -35.88 0.11 8.87
C MET A 1 -36.10 1.24 7.87
N GLY A 2 -35.40 2.38 8.00
CA GLY A 2 -35.63 3.54 7.12
C GLY A 2 -34.97 3.36 5.75
N LEU A 3 -35.49 4.04 4.72
CA LEU A 3 -34.94 4.02 3.35
C LEU A 3 -33.44 4.34 3.33
N VAL A 4 -33.01 5.34 4.12
CA VAL A 4 -31.59 5.73 4.25
C VAL A 4 -30.70 4.57 4.70
N PHE A 5 -31.15 3.79 5.67
CA PHE A 5 -30.39 2.65 6.19
C PHE A 5 -30.26 1.53 5.15
N LEU A 6 -31.33 1.31 4.37
CA LEU A 6 -31.32 0.30 3.30
C LEU A 6 -30.38 0.71 2.16
N VAL A 7 -30.45 1.98 1.74
CA VAL A 7 -29.54 2.54 0.73
C VAL A 7 -28.09 2.46 1.21
N PHE A 8 -27.83 2.87 2.46
CA PHE A 8 -26.50 2.77 3.07
C PHE A 8 -25.99 1.32 3.08
N GLY A 9 -26.80 0.37 3.56
CA GLY A 9 -26.42 -1.04 3.60
C GLY A 9 -26.10 -1.64 2.23
N VAL A 10 -26.88 -1.29 1.20
CA VAL A 10 -26.63 -1.72 -0.19
C VAL A 10 -25.30 -1.14 -0.69
N LEU A 11 -25.05 0.14 -0.49
CA LEU A 11 -23.81 0.80 -0.91
C LEU A 11 -22.59 0.23 -0.17
N SER A 12 -22.71 -0.04 1.14
CA SER A 12 -21.66 -0.65 1.94
C SER A 12 -21.25 -2.05 1.48
N ILE A 13 -22.13 -2.80 0.82
CA ILE A 13 -21.83 -4.11 0.23
C ILE A 13 -21.31 -3.96 -1.20
N TYR A 14 -21.94 -3.09 -2.00
CA TYR A 14 -21.61 -2.94 -3.42
C TYR A 14 -20.20 -2.39 -3.65
N LEU A 15 -19.77 -1.35 -2.92
CA LEU A 15 -18.48 -0.73 -3.15
C LEU A 15 -17.29 -1.69 -2.91
N PRO A 16 -17.24 -2.46 -1.81
CA PRO A 16 -16.16 -3.43 -1.59
C PRO A 16 -16.11 -4.57 -2.60
N ILE A 17 -17.25 -4.97 -3.18
CA ILE A 17 -17.29 -5.94 -4.29
C ILE A 17 -16.62 -5.36 -5.53
N SER A 18 -16.80 -4.07 -5.80
CA SER A 18 -16.18 -3.40 -6.94
C SER A 18 -14.68 -3.16 -6.75
N ALA A 19 -14.24 -2.81 -5.55
CA ALA A 19 -12.82 -2.63 -5.24
C ALA A 19 -12.54 -2.79 -3.75
N SER A 20 -11.47 -3.51 -3.41
CA SER A 20 -11.09 -3.80 -2.03
C SER A 20 -10.77 -2.55 -1.20
N LYS A 21 -10.30 -1.46 -1.81
CA LYS A 21 -10.04 -0.19 -1.11
C LYS A 21 -11.27 0.40 -0.39
N PHE A 22 -12.48 -0.01 -0.77
CA PHE A 22 -13.71 0.47 -0.15
C PHE A 22 -14.16 -0.34 1.08
N PHE A 23 -13.45 -1.41 1.47
CA PHE A 23 -13.78 -2.21 2.66
C PHE A 23 -13.92 -1.35 3.93
N LEU A 24 -13.06 -0.35 4.10
CA LEU A 24 -13.11 0.56 5.26
C LEU A 24 -14.42 1.36 5.31
N ILE A 25 -14.90 1.82 4.15
CA ILE A 25 -16.17 2.57 4.05
C ILE A 25 -17.37 1.64 4.23
N GLY A 26 -17.24 0.38 3.82
CA GLY A 26 -18.27 -0.66 4.02
C GLY A 26 -18.39 -1.15 5.46
N ALA A 27 -17.32 -1.04 6.26
CA ALA A 27 -17.25 -1.63 7.61
C ALA A 27 -18.40 -1.23 8.55
N PRO A 28 -18.83 0.05 8.66
CA PRO A 28 -19.97 0.40 9.50
C PRO A 28 -21.28 -0.24 9.02
N GLY A 29 -21.46 -0.40 7.70
CA GLY A 29 -22.60 -1.11 7.12
C GLY A 29 -22.61 -2.59 7.49
N PHE A 30 -21.47 -3.26 7.40
CA PHE A 30 -21.33 -4.66 7.82
C PHE A 30 -21.69 -4.86 9.29
N ALA A 31 -21.21 -3.97 10.16
CA ALA A 31 -21.50 -4.02 11.59
C ALA A 31 -22.99 -3.77 11.89
N LEU A 32 -23.57 -2.70 11.31
CA LEU A 32 -24.97 -2.32 11.60
C LEU A 32 -25.98 -3.31 11.04
N LEU A 33 -25.74 -3.87 9.86
CA LEU A 33 -26.63 -4.89 9.26
C LEU A 33 -26.64 -6.17 10.10
N ALA A 34 -25.47 -6.65 10.52
CA ALA A 34 -25.36 -7.81 11.39
C ALA A 34 -25.98 -7.54 12.77
N ALA A 35 -25.73 -6.35 13.34
CA ALA A 35 -26.30 -5.94 14.62
C ALA A 35 -27.84 -5.92 14.60
N GLU A 36 -28.46 -5.43 13.53
CA GLU A 36 -29.92 -5.47 13.38
C GLU A 36 -30.46 -6.92 13.29
N GLY A 37 -29.75 -7.81 12.60
CA GLY A 37 -30.07 -9.23 12.57
C GLY A 37 -30.00 -9.89 13.95
N LEU A 38 -28.91 -9.65 14.69
CA LEU A 38 -28.73 -10.14 16.05
C LEU A 38 -29.78 -9.57 17.01
N ARG A 39 -30.09 -8.28 16.91
CA ARG A 39 -31.15 -7.62 17.70
C ARG A 39 -32.49 -8.34 17.52
N ARG A 40 -32.89 -8.61 16.27
CA ARG A 40 -34.14 -9.33 15.97
C ARG A 40 -34.12 -10.76 16.52
N ALA A 41 -32.99 -11.45 16.46
CA ALA A 41 -32.86 -12.78 17.05
C ALA A 41 -33.05 -12.74 18.58
N ILE A 42 -32.43 -11.78 19.26
CA ILE A 42 -32.58 -11.56 20.71
C ILE A 42 -34.03 -11.21 21.06
N ASP A 43 -34.68 -10.32 20.30
CA ASP A 43 -36.09 -9.97 20.49
C ASP A 43 -37.00 -11.20 20.33
N TYR A 44 -36.78 -12.02 19.29
CA TYR A 44 -37.52 -13.27 19.07
C TYR A 44 -37.34 -14.29 20.20
N ALA A 45 -36.15 -14.34 20.81
CA ALA A 45 -35.90 -15.20 21.95
C ALA A 45 -36.74 -14.81 23.18
N GLY A 46 -37.12 -13.54 23.30
CA GLY A 46 -37.82 -12.98 24.46
C GLY A 46 -36.93 -12.90 25.71
N TYR A 47 -35.67 -12.47 25.55
CA TYR A 47 -34.79 -12.22 26.70
C TYR A 47 -35.32 -11.16 27.69
N PRO A 48 -36.04 -10.10 27.26
CA PRO A 48 -36.69 -9.19 28.21
C PRO A 48 -37.71 -9.91 29.11
N GLU A 49 -38.51 -10.82 28.55
CA GLU A 49 -39.49 -11.63 29.28
C GLU A 49 -38.79 -12.63 30.21
N LEU A 50 -37.69 -13.24 29.76
CA LEU A 50 -36.83 -14.08 30.60
C LEU A 50 -36.37 -13.29 31.83
N ARG A 51 -35.79 -12.09 31.64
CA ARG A 51 -35.31 -11.24 32.73
C ARG A 51 -36.42 -10.91 33.74
N ARG A 52 -37.60 -10.50 33.26
CA ARG A 52 -38.77 -10.20 34.12
C ARG A 52 -39.28 -11.44 34.87
N THR A 53 -39.29 -12.60 34.22
CA THR A 53 -39.74 -13.86 34.85
C THR A 53 -38.76 -14.31 35.93
N VAL A 54 -37.45 -14.17 35.68
CA VAL A 54 -36.42 -14.49 36.67
C VAL A 54 -36.53 -13.57 37.89
N SER A 55 -36.68 -12.26 37.69
CA SER A 55 -36.81 -11.32 38.81
C SER A 55 -38.04 -11.62 39.67
N HIS A 56 -39.20 -11.87 39.03
CA HIS A 56 -40.43 -12.20 39.75
C HIS A 56 -40.34 -13.53 40.51
N LEU A 57 -39.64 -14.53 39.95
CA LEU A 57 -39.47 -15.83 40.61
C LEU A 57 -38.38 -15.80 41.68
N SER A 58 -37.39 -14.90 41.60
CA SER A 58 -36.32 -14.77 42.60
C SER A 58 -36.81 -14.16 43.92
N ASP A 59 -37.97 -13.52 43.94
CA ASP A 59 -38.57 -13.00 45.17
C ASP A 59 -39.07 -14.13 46.10
N THR A 60 -39.29 -15.33 45.55
CA THR A 60 -39.83 -16.49 46.29
C THR A 60 -38.90 -17.71 46.26
N ARG A 61 -37.82 -17.67 45.48
CA ARG A 61 -36.88 -18.78 45.26
C ARG A 61 -35.46 -18.27 45.15
N SER A 62 -34.47 -19.15 45.29
CA SER A 62 -33.09 -18.80 44.95
C SER A 62 -32.99 -18.37 43.47
N GLN A 63 -32.16 -17.35 43.21
CA GLN A 63 -31.96 -16.77 41.87
C GLN A 63 -31.62 -17.84 40.82
N PHE A 64 -30.82 -18.83 41.20
CA PHE A 64 -30.44 -19.94 40.33
C PHE A 64 -31.63 -20.85 39.96
N SER A 65 -32.51 -21.17 40.91
CA SER A 65 -33.70 -21.98 40.66
C SER A 65 -34.73 -21.22 39.81
N ALA A 66 -34.90 -19.93 40.08
CA ALA A 66 -35.72 -19.03 39.27
C ALA A 66 -35.23 -18.96 37.82
N PHE A 67 -33.93 -18.79 37.61
CA PHE A 67 -33.29 -18.81 36.30
C PHE A 67 -33.50 -20.12 35.56
N ARG A 68 -33.18 -21.26 36.18
CA ARG A 68 -33.33 -22.58 35.56
C ARG A 68 -34.76 -22.85 35.10
N LYS A 69 -35.76 -22.39 35.88
CA LYS A 69 -37.18 -22.58 35.53
C LYS A 69 -37.66 -21.63 34.43
N ALA A 70 -37.14 -20.41 34.37
CA ALA A 70 -37.51 -19.43 33.36
C ALA A 70 -36.81 -19.69 32.01
N LEU A 71 -35.65 -20.35 32.02
CA LEU A 71 -34.86 -20.64 30.82
C LEU A 71 -35.56 -21.65 29.91
N LYS A 72 -35.91 -21.19 28.70
CA LYS A 72 -36.43 -22.03 27.59
C LYS A 72 -35.33 -22.35 26.56
N PRO A 73 -35.45 -23.46 25.79
CA PRO A 73 -34.47 -23.84 24.76
C PRO A 73 -34.10 -22.74 23.76
N ARG A 74 -35.08 -21.92 23.35
CA ARG A 74 -34.85 -20.79 22.41
C ARG A 74 -33.78 -19.80 22.90
N HIS A 75 -33.70 -19.53 24.21
CA HIS A 75 -32.69 -18.63 24.76
C HIS A 75 -31.29 -19.26 24.75
N VAL A 76 -31.19 -20.59 24.80
CA VAL A 76 -29.90 -21.27 24.72
C VAL A 76 -29.41 -21.26 23.27
N VAL A 77 -30.27 -21.63 22.32
CA VAL A 77 -29.93 -21.66 20.89
C VAL A 77 -29.52 -20.27 20.40
N ILE A 78 -30.29 -19.23 20.71
CA ILE A 78 -30.00 -17.87 20.25
C ILE A 78 -28.73 -17.33 20.92
N LEU A 79 -28.50 -17.64 22.19
CA LEU A 79 -27.26 -17.26 22.86
C LEU A 79 -26.05 -17.93 22.20
N LEU A 80 -26.14 -19.22 21.86
CA LEU A 80 -25.06 -19.93 21.17
C LEU A 80 -24.78 -19.33 19.78
N VAL A 81 -25.82 -18.92 19.05
CA VAL A 81 -25.64 -18.22 17.75
C VAL A 81 -24.97 -16.86 17.95
N VAL A 82 -25.43 -16.04 18.91
CA VAL A 82 -24.85 -14.74 19.21
C VAL A 82 -23.38 -14.88 19.62
N VAL A 83 -23.09 -15.79 20.54
CA VAL A 83 -21.73 -16.05 21.03
C VAL A 83 -20.84 -16.63 19.92
N GLY A 84 -21.35 -17.58 19.14
CA GLY A 84 -20.63 -18.19 18.02
C GLY A 84 -20.32 -17.21 16.89
N LEU A 85 -21.11 -16.16 16.73
CA LEU A 85 -20.82 -15.07 15.79
C LEU A 85 -19.89 -14.02 16.40
N LEU A 86 -20.12 -13.59 17.65
CA LEU A 86 -19.35 -12.50 18.25
C LEU A 86 -17.92 -12.92 18.64
N LEU A 87 -17.73 -14.08 19.26
CA LEU A 87 -16.42 -14.46 19.80
C LEU A 87 -15.33 -14.55 18.72
N PRO A 88 -15.55 -15.21 17.56
CA PRO A 88 -14.52 -15.25 16.52
C PRO A 88 -14.20 -13.86 15.95
N ASN A 89 -15.22 -13.01 15.76
CA ASN A 89 -15.03 -11.65 15.25
C ASN A 89 -14.25 -10.78 16.24
N ILE A 90 -14.56 -10.86 17.54
CA ILE A 90 -13.80 -10.18 18.60
C ILE A 90 -12.36 -10.67 18.61
N TRP A 91 -12.14 -11.98 18.52
CA TRP A 91 -10.81 -12.56 18.54
C TRP A 91 -9.95 -12.08 17.36
N ILE A 92 -10.48 -12.18 16.13
CA ILE A 92 -9.79 -11.69 14.92
C ILE A 92 -9.55 -10.17 15.00
N SER A 93 -10.47 -9.41 15.58
CA SER A 93 -10.28 -7.95 15.74
C SER A 93 -9.16 -7.62 16.72
N ILE A 94 -9.07 -8.35 17.84
CA ILE A 94 -7.95 -8.21 18.80
C ILE A 94 -6.64 -8.62 18.12
N ASP A 95 -6.64 -9.76 17.44
CA ASP A 95 -5.47 -10.25 16.71
C ASP A 95 -4.99 -9.22 15.67
N ALA A 96 -5.86 -8.74 14.80
CA ALA A 96 -5.52 -7.74 13.78
C ALA A 96 -4.96 -6.43 14.36
N GLY A 97 -5.35 -6.06 15.59
CA GLY A 97 -4.84 -4.88 16.28
C GLY A 97 -3.47 -5.05 16.93
N ILE A 98 -2.93 -6.28 17.01
CA ILE A 98 -1.62 -6.55 17.59
C ILE A 98 -0.55 -6.51 16.47
N PRO A 99 0.51 -5.69 16.62
CA PRO A 99 1.64 -5.66 15.68
C PRO A 99 2.26 -7.03 15.46
N GLY A 100 2.46 -7.41 14.20
CA GLY A 100 2.92 -8.75 13.78
C GLY A 100 4.18 -9.21 14.50
N ASN A 101 5.18 -8.33 14.56
CA ASN A 101 6.47 -8.55 15.21
C ASN A 101 6.40 -8.72 16.75
N THR A 102 5.25 -8.45 17.39
CA THR A 102 5.04 -8.62 18.84
C THR A 102 4.17 -9.82 19.21
N LYS A 103 3.50 -10.44 18.23
CA LYS A 103 2.47 -11.47 18.46
C LYS A 103 2.97 -12.69 19.20
N THR A 104 4.16 -13.19 18.88
CA THR A 104 4.75 -14.36 19.54
C THR A 104 4.96 -14.11 21.03
N GLN A 105 5.51 -12.95 21.39
CA GLN A 105 5.74 -12.57 22.78
C GLN A 105 4.41 -12.44 23.55
N LEU A 106 3.41 -11.81 22.94
CA LEU A 106 2.09 -11.67 23.56
C LEU A 106 1.37 -13.02 23.70
N GLY A 107 1.52 -13.91 22.72
CA GLY A 107 1.01 -15.29 22.77
C GLY A 107 1.57 -16.04 23.98
N GLU A 108 2.88 -15.97 24.21
CA GLU A 108 3.51 -16.59 25.39
C GLU A 108 2.99 -16.01 26.72
N GLN A 109 2.76 -14.70 26.78
CA GLN A 109 2.15 -14.07 27.96
C GLN A 109 0.74 -14.61 28.21
N VAL A 110 -0.10 -14.69 27.18
CA VAL A 110 -1.45 -15.25 27.29
C VAL A 110 -1.39 -16.72 27.72
N TYR A 111 -0.51 -17.52 27.11
CA TYR A 111 -0.30 -18.92 27.47
C TYR A 111 -0.04 -19.10 28.98
N ASN A 112 0.82 -18.25 29.55
CA ASN A 112 1.18 -18.33 30.97
C ASN A 112 0.01 -18.00 31.92
N THR A 113 -0.97 -17.21 31.46
CA THR A 113 -2.19 -16.90 32.22
C THR A 113 -3.24 -18.02 32.19
N LEU A 114 -3.16 -18.94 31.23
CA LEU A 114 -4.15 -20.03 31.11
C LEU A 114 -3.97 -21.06 32.23
N PRO A 115 -5.06 -21.58 32.82
CA PRO A 115 -5.00 -22.69 33.76
C PRO A 115 -4.52 -23.97 33.06
N PRO A 116 -3.87 -24.92 33.77
CA PRO A 116 -3.23 -26.09 33.15
C PRO A 116 -4.13 -26.91 32.20
N GLY A 117 -5.42 -27.04 32.50
CA GLY A 117 -6.38 -27.78 31.67
C GLY A 117 -6.79 -27.07 30.37
N LEU A 118 -6.49 -25.78 30.22
CA LEU A 118 -6.77 -24.98 29.02
C LEU A 118 -5.50 -24.61 28.25
N ARG A 119 -4.32 -25.01 28.74
CA ARG A 119 -3.05 -24.74 28.06
C ARG A 119 -2.93 -25.62 26.80
N PRO A 120 -2.59 -25.04 25.65
CA PRO A 120 -2.18 -25.80 24.47
C PRO A 120 -1.07 -26.81 24.81
N THR A 121 -1.14 -28.00 24.23
CA THR A 121 -0.23 -29.11 24.53
C THR A 121 1.09 -29.04 23.79
N SER A 122 1.19 -28.23 22.73
CA SER A 122 2.44 -27.97 22.00
C SER A 122 2.92 -26.54 22.22
N SER A 123 4.25 -26.37 22.24
CA SER A 123 4.90 -25.06 22.27
C SER A 123 4.53 -24.20 21.05
N SER A 124 4.37 -24.82 19.88
CA SER A 124 3.89 -24.13 18.67
C SER A 124 2.48 -23.57 18.83
N ALA A 125 1.58 -24.28 19.50
CA ALA A 125 0.22 -23.79 19.75
C ALA A 125 0.17 -22.71 20.83
N ALA A 126 1.16 -22.67 21.74
CA ALA A 126 1.34 -21.59 22.71
C ALA A 126 1.78 -20.27 22.05
N GLN A 127 2.60 -20.36 21.01
CA GLN A 127 3.09 -19.20 20.25
C GLN A 127 2.07 -18.70 19.20
N ASN A 128 1.25 -19.60 18.66
CA ASN A 128 0.23 -19.30 17.65
C ASN A 128 -1.16 -18.97 18.23
N ILE A 129 -1.21 -18.40 19.45
CA ILE A 129 -2.47 -17.88 20.02
C ILE A 129 -2.97 -16.69 19.18
N PHE A 130 -2.04 -15.88 18.68
CA PHE A 130 -2.24 -14.78 17.73
C PHE A 130 -1.49 -15.08 16.42
N GLY A 131 -1.81 -14.37 15.33
CA GLY A 131 -1.11 -14.52 14.05
C GLY A 131 -1.98 -14.83 12.84
N ALA A 132 -3.30 -14.83 12.98
CA ALA A 132 -4.22 -14.97 11.86
C ALA A 132 -4.35 -13.66 11.05
N ALA A 133 -4.16 -12.51 11.69
CA ALA A 133 -4.19 -11.19 11.04
C ALA A 133 -3.26 -10.20 11.74
N GLY A 134 -2.82 -9.15 11.04
CA GLY A 134 -2.02 -8.05 11.58
C GLY A 134 -0.91 -7.60 10.64
N THR A 135 -0.34 -6.44 10.92
CA THR A 135 0.77 -5.85 10.16
C THR A 135 1.97 -5.69 11.08
N GLU A 136 3.17 -5.88 10.56
CA GLU A 136 4.39 -5.55 11.31
C GLU A 136 4.54 -4.03 11.43
N LEU A 137 5.07 -3.57 12.56
CA LEU A 137 5.41 -2.17 12.73
C LEU A 137 6.91 -1.99 12.51
N ASP A 138 7.26 -0.89 11.85
CA ASP A 138 8.64 -0.51 11.63
C ASP A 138 9.37 -0.36 12.97
N THR A 139 10.57 -0.95 13.05
CA THR A 139 11.45 -0.84 14.21
C THR A 139 12.83 -0.34 13.76
N PRO A 140 13.56 0.40 14.61
CA PRO A 140 14.89 0.93 14.24
C PRO A 140 15.92 -0.12 13.80
N ASN A 141 15.67 -1.40 14.11
CA ASN A 141 16.57 -2.51 13.81
C ASN A 141 16.27 -3.18 12.46
N GLN A 142 15.21 -2.79 11.76
CA GLN A 142 14.95 -3.26 10.40
C GLN A 142 15.84 -2.50 9.40
N TYR A 143 16.20 -3.19 8.32
CA TYR A 143 17.21 -2.71 7.38
C TYR A 143 16.80 -1.42 6.66
N ASP A 144 15.52 -1.28 6.37
CA ASP A 144 14.90 -0.11 5.74
C ASP A 144 14.92 1.09 6.68
N SER A 145 14.44 0.93 7.91
CA SER A 145 14.47 1.95 8.95
C SER A 145 15.92 2.42 9.24
N ALA A 146 16.88 1.50 9.24
CA ALA A 146 18.30 1.82 9.39
C ALA A 146 18.87 2.57 8.17
N LEU A 147 18.52 2.15 6.96
CA LEU A 147 18.89 2.83 5.71
C LEU A 147 18.38 4.27 5.70
N TYR A 148 17.09 4.47 5.97
CA TYR A 148 16.49 5.80 5.98
C TYR A 148 17.07 6.66 7.09
N SER A 149 17.32 6.11 8.29
CA SER A 149 18.00 6.85 9.35
C SER A 149 19.40 7.28 8.95
N TRP A 150 20.14 6.45 8.22
CA TRP A 150 21.48 6.81 7.72
C TRP A 150 21.40 7.86 6.60
N LEU A 151 20.50 7.68 5.64
CA LEU A 151 20.33 8.59 4.52
C LEU A 151 19.85 9.96 5.01
N GLY A 152 18.89 9.96 5.95
CA GLY A 152 18.43 11.14 6.67
C GLY A 152 19.46 11.76 7.61
N SER A 153 20.71 11.27 7.66
CA SER A 153 21.87 11.93 8.29
C SER A 153 22.86 12.54 7.28
N GLN A 154 22.63 12.36 5.98
CA GLN A 154 23.44 12.93 4.89
C GLN A 154 22.88 14.28 4.43
N ASP A 155 23.73 15.10 3.82
CA ASP A 155 23.35 16.31 3.07
C ASP A 155 22.50 17.37 3.81
N HIS A 156 22.55 17.39 5.14
CA HIS A 156 21.84 18.37 5.98
C HIS A 156 22.24 19.82 5.73
N GLN A 157 23.44 20.03 5.18
CA GLN A 157 23.93 21.34 4.79
C GLN A 157 23.18 21.91 3.57
N LEU A 158 22.49 21.07 2.80
CA LEU A 158 21.73 21.46 1.61
C LEU A 158 20.24 21.64 1.96
N PRO A 159 19.56 22.66 1.38
CA PRO A 159 18.11 22.71 1.35
C PRO A 159 17.54 21.42 0.74
N PHE A 160 16.34 21.02 1.17
CA PHE A 160 15.73 19.74 0.77
C PHE A 160 15.72 19.53 -0.75
N GLN A 161 15.31 20.54 -1.52
CA GLN A 161 15.23 20.45 -2.98
C GLN A 161 16.58 20.36 -3.69
N ASP A 162 17.68 20.70 -3.00
CA ASP A 162 19.04 20.66 -3.55
C ASP A 162 19.80 19.39 -3.14
N ARG A 163 19.18 18.52 -2.32
CA ARG A 163 19.76 17.22 -1.94
C ARG A 163 19.68 16.23 -3.10
N PRO A 164 20.60 15.24 -3.17
CA PRO A 164 20.53 14.20 -4.19
C PRO A 164 19.18 13.47 -4.20
N ALA A 165 18.57 13.31 -5.37
CA ALA A 165 17.30 12.59 -5.46
C ALA A 165 17.51 11.08 -5.29
N PHE A 166 16.68 10.46 -4.46
CA PHE A 166 16.63 9.02 -4.26
C PHE A 166 15.76 8.37 -5.35
N ILE A 167 16.31 7.34 -6.00
CA ILE A 167 15.58 6.55 -7.00
C ILE A 167 15.37 5.13 -6.49
N SER A 168 14.11 4.71 -6.45
CA SER A 168 13.69 3.39 -6.01
C SER A 168 12.35 3.04 -6.63
N TRP A 169 11.81 1.87 -6.26
CA TRP A 169 10.43 1.54 -6.59
C TRP A 169 9.47 2.49 -5.88
N TRP A 170 8.39 2.87 -6.56
CA TRP A 170 7.49 3.96 -6.15
C TRP A 170 6.83 3.75 -4.77
N ASP A 171 6.64 2.50 -4.33
CA ASP A 171 6.11 2.16 -3.00
C ASP A 171 6.92 2.77 -1.84
N TYR A 172 8.20 3.11 -2.05
CA TYR A 172 9.10 3.60 -1.00
C TYR A 172 9.22 5.13 -0.94
N GLY A 173 8.62 5.87 -1.88
CA GLY A 173 8.90 7.29 -2.04
C GLY A 173 8.51 8.17 -0.85
N PHE A 174 7.36 7.93 -0.23
CA PHE A 174 6.95 8.70 0.96
C PHE A 174 7.77 8.34 2.20
N GLN A 175 8.11 7.06 2.35
CA GLN A 175 8.93 6.61 3.48
C GLN A 175 10.32 7.24 3.40
N GLU A 176 10.93 7.26 2.22
CA GLU A 176 12.19 7.96 1.97
C GLU A 176 12.06 9.46 2.25
N MET A 177 11.05 10.12 1.68
CA MET A 177 10.88 11.56 1.84
C MET A 177 10.73 11.96 3.32
N ASP A 178 9.99 11.17 4.11
CA ASP A 178 9.75 11.43 5.53
C ASP A 178 10.94 11.03 6.42
N GLN A 179 11.56 9.87 6.20
CA GLN A 179 12.60 9.34 7.08
C GLN A 179 14.02 9.57 6.54
N GLY A 180 14.23 9.31 5.26
CA GLY A 180 15.50 9.51 4.54
C GLY A 180 15.78 10.96 4.17
N GLN A 181 14.78 11.83 4.21
CA GLN A 181 14.92 13.30 4.09
C GLN A 181 15.57 13.74 2.76
N HIS A 182 15.39 12.98 1.68
CA HIS A 182 15.82 13.32 0.32
C HIS A 182 14.61 13.43 -0.63
N PRO A 183 14.70 14.24 -1.70
CA PRO A 183 13.70 14.23 -2.76
C PRO A 183 13.69 12.87 -3.45
N VAL A 184 12.55 12.45 -3.99
CA VAL A 184 12.40 11.13 -4.63
C VAL A 184 12.03 11.27 -6.10
N VAL A 185 12.54 10.36 -6.93
CA VAL A 185 12.21 10.31 -8.35
C VAL A 185 10.80 9.77 -8.58
N ALA A 186 10.37 8.80 -7.76
CA ALA A 186 9.05 8.19 -7.85
C ALA A 186 8.39 8.09 -6.46
N ASP A 187 7.06 8.20 -6.41
CA ASP A 187 6.32 8.22 -5.15
C ASP A 187 5.05 7.35 -5.12
N ASN A 188 4.47 7.20 -3.92
CA ASN A 188 3.30 6.37 -3.64
C ASN A 188 2.02 6.80 -4.39
N PHE A 189 2.00 7.99 -5.00
CA PHE A 189 0.91 8.43 -5.89
C PHE A 189 1.14 8.05 -7.35
N GLN A 190 2.17 7.25 -7.62
CA GLN A 190 2.55 6.82 -8.97
C GLN A 190 3.09 7.98 -9.83
N ASN A 191 3.56 9.06 -9.20
CA ASN A 191 4.36 10.05 -9.91
C ASN A 191 5.74 9.46 -10.19
N GLY A 192 6.32 9.78 -11.36
CA GLY A 192 7.69 9.40 -11.69
C GLY A 192 7.94 7.89 -11.89
N ILE A 193 6.88 7.08 -12.04
CA ILE A 193 7.01 5.63 -12.29
C ILE A 193 7.72 5.32 -13.62
N ASP A 194 7.61 6.22 -14.60
CA ASP A 194 8.27 6.05 -15.89
C ASP A 194 9.81 6.14 -15.76
N PRO A 195 10.41 7.23 -15.26
CA PRO A 195 11.86 7.26 -15.02
C PRO A 195 12.31 6.24 -13.97
N GLY A 196 11.54 6.03 -12.89
CA GLY A 196 11.88 5.06 -11.84
C GLY A 196 11.92 3.62 -12.35
N GLY A 197 10.88 3.21 -13.07
CA GLY A 197 10.80 1.87 -13.66
C GLY A 197 11.83 1.65 -14.76
N GLN A 198 12.04 2.62 -15.64
CA GLN A 198 13.03 2.51 -16.72
C GLN A 198 14.46 2.41 -16.19
N PHE A 199 14.81 3.17 -15.15
CA PHE A 199 16.12 3.07 -14.51
C PHE A 199 16.36 1.68 -13.92
N LEU A 200 15.39 1.15 -13.16
CA LEU A 200 15.49 -0.17 -12.51
C LEU A 200 15.52 -1.34 -13.51
N LEU A 201 14.92 -1.17 -14.69
CA LEU A 201 14.84 -2.20 -15.73
C LEU A 201 15.83 -2.01 -16.89
N ALA A 202 16.70 -0.99 -16.80
CA ALA A 202 17.69 -0.70 -17.82
C ALA A 202 18.59 -1.92 -18.08
N GLN A 203 18.81 -2.24 -19.36
CA GLN A 203 19.56 -3.44 -19.76
C GLN A 203 21.08 -3.29 -19.64
N ASN A 204 21.56 -2.06 -19.43
CA ASN A 204 22.95 -1.73 -19.18
C ASN A 204 23.07 -0.33 -18.56
N GLU A 205 24.28 0.01 -18.11
CA GLU A 205 24.57 1.26 -17.42
C GLU A 205 24.39 2.50 -18.31
N SER A 206 24.71 2.42 -19.61
CA SER A 206 24.49 3.54 -20.54
C SER A 206 23.01 3.90 -20.64
N ILE A 207 22.12 2.91 -20.69
CA ILE A 207 20.66 3.15 -20.69
C ILE A 207 20.22 3.72 -19.35
N ALA A 208 20.72 3.18 -18.22
CA ALA A 208 20.35 3.67 -16.89
C ALA A 208 20.71 5.15 -16.69
N ILE A 209 21.95 5.53 -17.04
CA ILE A 209 22.38 6.93 -17.02
C ILE A 209 21.55 7.74 -18.02
N GLY A 210 21.30 7.21 -19.22
CA GLY A 210 20.46 7.85 -20.22
C GLY A 210 19.05 8.17 -19.72
N VAL A 211 18.46 7.34 -18.85
CA VAL A 211 17.17 7.63 -18.20
C VAL A 211 17.28 8.81 -17.25
N LEU A 212 18.34 8.87 -16.44
CA LEU A 212 18.59 10.00 -15.53
C LEU A 212 18.80 11.31 -16.31
N THR A 213 19.62 11.27 -17.37
CA THR A 213 19.82 12.38 -18.29
C THR A 213 18.50 12.82 -18.92
N THR A 214 17.68 11.88 -19.39
CA THR A 214 16.37 12.18 -19.98
C THR A 214 15.47 12.91 -18.99
N ALA A 215 15.46 12.52 -17.70
CA ALA A 215 14.66 13.18 -16.69
C ALA A 215 15.07 14.66 -16.48
N LEU A 216 16.38 14.95 -16.47
CA LEU A 216 16.90 16.31 -16.39
C LEU A 216 16.57 17.12 -17.64
N LEU A 217 16.78 16.55 -18.83
CA LEU A 217 16.48 17.19 -20.11
C LEU A 217 14.99 17.51 -20.25
N PHE A 218 14.12 16.58 -19.87
CA PHE A 218 12.68 16.79 -19.87
C PHE A 218 12.30 17.92 -18.91
N ALA A 219 12.84 17.94 -17.69
CA ALA A 219 12.60 19.01 -16.73
C ALA A 219 13.06 20.38 -17.29
N GLU A 220 14.24 20.49 -17.89
CA GLU A 220 14.70 21.73 -18.52
C GLU A 220 13.82 22.16 -19.72
N MET A 221 13.39 21.21 -20.54
CA MET A 221 12.50 21.50 -21.67
C MET A 221 11.13 22.01 -21.22
N THR A 222 10.60 21.52 -20.09
CA THR A 222 9.32 22.05 -19.57
C THR A 222 9.41 23.53 -19.19
N LYS A 223 10.58 24.02 -18.77
CA LYS A 223 10.80 25.44 -18.45
C LYS A 223 10.69 26.37 -19.67
N THR A 224 10.92 25.84 -20.87
CA THR A 224 10.79 26.58 -22.15
C THR A 224 9.42 26.36 -22.81
N GLY A 225 8.46 25.78 -22.10
CA GLY A 225 7.13 25.48 -22.64
C GLY A 225 7.08 24.20 -23.49
N GLY A 226 8.08 23.31 -23.37
CA GLY A 226 8.03 21.97 -23.96
C GLY A 226 8.39 21.90 -25.45
N GLN A 227 9.11 22.89 -25.99
CA GLN A 227 9.37 22.99 -27.43
C GLN A 227 10.85 22.89 -27.81
N THR A 228 11.75 23.39 -26.96
CA THR A 228 13.18 23.47 -27.27
C THR A 228 14.02 23.37 -26.01
N LEU A 229 15.23 22.82 -26.11
CA LEU A 229 16.21 22.92 -25.04
C LEU A 229 16.78 24.36 -24.95
N PRO A 230 17.18 24.84 -23.75
CA PRO A 230 17.85 26.13 -23.61
C PRO A 230 19.13 26.22 -24.48
N PRO A 231 19.42 27.35 -25.15
CA PRO A 231 20.56 27.44 -26.08
C PRO A 231 21.92 27.11 -25.45
N ALA A 232 22.14 27.47 -24.19
CA ALA A 232 23.37 27.14 -23.47
C ALA A 232 23.53 25.62 -23.26
N LEU A 233 22.43 24.94 -22.91
CA LEU A 233 22.40 23.48 -22.77
C LEU A 233 22.60 22.80 -24.12
N SER A 234 21.95 23.29 -25.18
CA SER A 234 22.16 22.80 -26.54
C SER A 234 23.63 22.87 -26.96
N ALA A 235 24.32 23.98 -26.67
CA ALA A 235 25.74 24.13 -26.98
C ALA A 235 26.65 23.15 -26.20
N THR A 236 26.32 22.86 -24.93
CA THR A 236 27.02 21.83 -24.14
C THR A 236 26.80 20.44 -24.75
N LEU A 237 25.56 20.08 -25.07
CA LEU A 237 25.22 18.78 -25.66
C LEU A 237 25.88 18.58 -27.04
N GLU A 238 25.92 19.61 -27.89
CA GLU A 238 26.64 19.57 -29.18
C GLU A 238 28.14 19.35 -29.00
N ARG A 239 28.75 20.02 -28.00
CA ARG A 239 30.16 19.84 -27.66
C ARG A 239 30.45 18.40 -27.22
N ASP A 240 29.50 17.78 -26.53
CA ASP A 240 29.60 16.40 -26.06
C ASP A 240 29.23 15.37 -27.15
N GLY A 241 28.99 15.84 -28.38
CA GLY A 241 28.78 15.00 -29.56
C GLY A 241 27.33 14.55 -29.78
N ILE A 242 26.37 15.13 -29.05
CA ILE A 242 24.95 14.82 -29.22
C ILE A 242 24.37 15.58 -30.42
N ASN A 243 23.61 14.87 -31.25
CA ASN A 243 22.76 15.51 -32.25
C ASN A 243 21.53 16.12 -31.55
N VAL A 244 21.63 17.41 -31.20
CA VAL A 244 20.58 18.13 -30.46
C VAL A 244 19.27 18.26 -31.24
N ALA A 245 19.32 18.30 -32.57
CA ALA A 245 18.11 18.34 -33.38
C ALA A 245 17.28 17.05 -33.24
N GLU A 246 17.95 15.89 -33.30
CA GLU A 246 17.31 14.59 -33.06
C GLU A 246 16.84 14.46 -31.62
N LEU A 247 17.70 14.81 -30.65
CA LEU A 247 17.33 14.77 -29.22
C LEU A 247 16.08 15.61 -28.93
N THR A 248 16.00 16.83 -29.48
CA THR A 248 14.84 17.71 -29.30
C THR A 248 13.59 17.11 -29.96
N HIS A 249 13.74 16.46 -31.13
CA HIS A 249 12.63 15.79 -31.78
C HIS A 249 12.05 14.66 -30.90
N LEU A 250 12.92 13.82 -30.32
CA LEU A 250 12.50 12.75 -29.40
C LEU A 250 11.82 13.32 -28.14
N LEU A 251 12.37 14.37 -27.54
CA LEU A 251 11.76 14.98 -26.35
C LEU A 251 10.37 15.63 -26.62
N VAL A 252 10.07 16.02 -27.87
CA VAL A 252 8.85 16.75 -28.22
C VAL A 252 7.79 15.86 -28.87
N ASP A 253 8.14 14.99 -29.82
CA ASP A 253 7.19 14.12 -30.53
C ASP A 253 7.07 12.73 -29.87
N THR A 254 6.57 12.72 -28.65
CA THR A 254 6.38 11.49 -27.86
C THR A 254 5.41 10.49 -28.50
N SER A 255 4.57 10.93 -29.44
CA SER A 255 3.69 10.07 -30.24
C SER A 255 4.44 9.36 -31.38
N ALA A 256 5.46 9.99 -31.97
CA ALA A 256 6.41 9.29 -32.84
C ALA A 256 7.24 8.28 -32.03
N ASP A 257 7.71 8.66 -30.84
CA ASP A 257 8.47 7.76 -29.97
C ASP A 257 7.67 6.51 -29.62
N PHE A 258 6.41 6.66 -29.22
CA PHE A 258 5.51 5.54 -28.97
C PHE A 258 5.48 4.54 -30.13
N ARG A 259 5.30 5.04 -31.36
CA ARG A 259 5.27 4.21 -32.57
C ARG A 259 6.62 3.53 -32.82
N THR A 260 7.71 4.26 -32.62
CA THR A 260 9.08 3.74 -32.79
C THR A 260 9.37 2.62 -31.79
N VAL A 261 9.03 2.82 -30.52
CA VAL A 261 9.26 1.83 -29.45
C VAL A 261 8.43 0.56 -29.69
N VAL A 262 7.12 0.70 -29.92
CA VAL A 262 6.22 -0.45 -30.14
C VAL A 262 6.62 -1.28 -31.36
N ASN A 263 7.04 -0.63 -32.45
CA ASN A 263 7.35 -1.33 -33.69
C ASN A 263 8.76 -1.96 -33.71
N ASN A 264 9.61 -1.67 -32.71
CA ASN A 264 10.99 -2.15 -32.66
C ASN A 264 11.34 -2.86 -31.34
N PRO A 265 10.62 -3.95 -30.96
CA PRO A 265 10.82 -4.64 -29.69
C PRO A 265 12.20 -5.32 -29.58
N GLY A 266 12.87 -5.58 -30.70
CA GLY A 266 14.26 -6.08 -30.70
C GLY A 266 15.28 -5.05 -30.20
N LYS A 267 14.95 -3.74 -30.30
CA LYS A 267 15.75 -2.65 -29.77
C LYS A 267 15.30 -2.27 -28.36
N TYR A 268 14.02 -1.96 -28.17
CA TYR A 268 13.48 -1.35 -26.94
C TYR A 268 12.85 -2.34 -25.95
N LEU A 269 13.07 -3.64 -26.13
CA LEU A 269 12.36 -4.72 -25.45
C LEU A 269 10.87 -4.81 -25.83
N PRO A 270 10.22 -5.97 -25.61
CA PRO A 270 8.78 -6.10 -25.80
C PRO A 270 8.00 -5.23 -24.80
N VAL A 271 7.13 -4.36 -25.31
CA VAL A 271 6.20 -3.52 -24.53
C VAL A 271 4.76 -3.91 -24.80
N ASN A 272 3.85 -3.64 -23.86
CA ASN A 272 2.42 -3.78 -24.08
C ASN A 272 1.83 -2.43 -24.59
N PRO A 273 1.39 -2.34 -25.85
CA PRO A 273 0.88 -1.08 -26.41
C PRO A 273 -0.39 -0.56 -25.72
N SER A 274 -1.12 -1.41 -25.00
CA SER A 274 -2.35 -1.00 -24.30
C SER A 274 -2.10 -0.30 -22.96
N THR A 275 -0.88 -0.42 -22.41
CA THR A 275 -0.53 0.13 -21.10
C THR A 275 0.65 1.10 -21.13
N MET A 276 1.39 1.16 -22.23
CA MET A 276 2.52 2.09 -22.37
C MET A 276 2.03 3.53 -22.49
N THR A 277 2.62 4.45 -21.71
CA THR A 277 2.34 5.89 -21.80
C THR A 277 3.25 6.54 -22.86
N LEU A 278 2.90 7.77 -23.27
CA LEU A 278 3.76 8.54 -24.17
C LEU A 278 5.09 8.91 -23.50
N ASP A 279 5.06 9.27 -22.22
CA ASP A 279 6.25 9.61 -21.45
C ASP A 279 7.18 8.39 -21.32
N ASN A 280 6.63 7.20 -21.05
CA ASN A 280 7.41 5.97 -21.02
C ASN A 280 8.13 5.69 -22.34
N ALA A 281 7.46 5.94 -23.46
CA ALA A 281 8.04 5.78 -24.80
C ALA A 281 9.18 6.78 -25.06
N MET A 282 9.01 8.03 -24.62
CA MET A 282 10.06 9.05 -24.69
C MET A 282 11.29 8.63 -23.88
N TYR A 283 11.11 8.13 -22.65
CA TYR A 283 12.22 7.62 -21.85
C TYR A 283 12.96 6.47 -22.56
N PHE A 284 12.24 5.54 -23.20
CA PHE A 284 12.88 4.51 -24.03
C PHE A 284 13.65 5.13 -25.20
N ALA A 285 13.01 6.00 -25.97
CA ALA A 285 13.59 6.55 -27.19
C ALA A 285 14.86 7.37 -26.90
N VAL A 286 14.80 8.29 -25.94
CA VAL A 286 15.92 9.18 -25.58
C VAL A 286 17.05 8.41 -24.91
N SER A 287 16.78 7.54 -23.94
CA SER A 287 17.85 6.80 -23.24
C SER A 287 18.63 5.88 -24.18
N TYR A 288 17.95 5.20 -25.11
CA TYR A 288 18.59 4.39 -26.13
C TYR A 288 19.30 5.24 -27.19
N PHE A 289 18.75 6.38 -27.59
CA PHE A 289 19.44 7.31 -28.48
C PHE A 289 20.78 7.77 -27.89
N LEU A 290 20.81 8.14 -26.61
CA LEU A 290 22.05 8.51 -25.91
C LEU A 290 23.04 7.33 -25.87
N ALA A 291 22.55 6.14 -25.50
CA ALA A 291 23.38 4.93 -25.40
C ALA A 291 23.92 4.43 -26.76
N ASP A 292 23.19 4.63 -27.86
CA ASP A 292 23.61 4.29 -29.21
C ASP A 292 24.58 5.33 -29.79
N SER A 293 24.45 6.59 -29.38
CA SER A 293 25.23 7.71 -29.92
C SER A 293 26.62 7.84 -29.26
N LEU A 294 26.74 7.45 -28.00
CA LEU A 294 27.96 7.63 -27.21
C LEU A 294 28.38 6.34 -26.49
N PRO A 295 29.69 6.11 -26.28
CA PRO A 295 30.13 5.10 -25.33
C PRO A 295 29.70 5.47 -23.90
N LEU A 296 29.72 4.51 -22.97
CA LEU A 296 29.36 4.72 -21.56
C LEU A 296 30.00 5.98 -20.94
N SER A 297 31.29 6.22 -21.18
CA SER A 297 32.00 7.40 -20.67
C SER A 297 31.43 8.71 -21.24
N GLY A 298 30.95 8.71 -22.48
CA GLY A 298 30.29 9.86 -23.09
C GLY A 298 28.90 10.10 -22.52
N VAL A 299 28.09 9.04 -22.34
CA VAL A 299 26.77 9.17 -21.70
C VAL A 299 26.90 9.69 -20.26
N ALA A 300 27.89 9.19 -19.52
CA ALA A 300 28.20 9.66 -18.18
C ALA A 300 28.68 11.11 -18.17
N GLN A 301 29.45 11.55 -19.17
CA GLN A 301 29.85 12.95 -19.31
C GLN A 301 28.62 13.85 -19.53
N VAL A 302 27.75 13.50 -20.48
CA VAL A 302 26.52 14.26 -20.78
C VAL A 302 25.61 14.40 -19.55
N TYR A 303 25.58 13.40 -18.66
CA TYR A 303 24.82 13.49 -17.41
C TYR A 303 25.44 14.46 -16.39
N ASN A 304 26.76 14.62 -16.41
CA ASN A 304 27.50 15.42 -15.42
C ASN A 304 27.70 16.89 -15.82
N ASP A 305 27.74 17.20 -17.12
CA ASP A 305 27.98 18.54 -17.69
C ASP A 305 26.72 19.42 -17.70
#